data_AF-A0A564ZPV0-F1
#
_entry.id   AF-A0A564ZPV0-F1
#
_cell.length_a   1.000
_cell.length_b   1.000
_cell.length_c   1.000
_cell.angle_alpha   90.00
_cell.angle_beta   90.00
_cell.angle_gamma   90.00
#
_symmetry.space_group_name_H-M   'P 1'
#
loop_
_entity.id
_entity.type
_entity.pdbx_description
1 polymer ?
#
loop_
_entity_poly.entity_id
_entity_poly.type
_entity_poly.pdbx_seq_one_letter_code
_entity_poly.pdbx_strand_id
1 'polypeptide(L)'
;MEDKRPDYNFFENLEDFIKHEKNIDVNSRISINNFCDSVKDISGINLAAINICKEFVDLFTLLFGQYAAQSNTPISKQYPSFLNYWLKHKLNAAPVSAEHRKFFYEKIEQNYKNFNAEQILNDNINDFNDKYYYKMHSLYELYEQFFKLKENSSKNCLNFLTNIKEKYKKAWNKCFEEPDTTFCNALNRFISLHESHKTLLSGRCAETQLTPIPEFLLKSSTKDMYPKNITKGNQLIQKSSYYSTFGLTSLNGEKYTNLKDLVALHYHTVLYYNKKDKYDTMMKILNEFLQYYIDNNKNNDVLPFITEFFEDYYNTKKTEYEHIYTECSTMDDPTKDYCNLYKKCKEQLNTDLSLKEVELQKTIEDNIKSNQSSGTEFLSIEYLSSVFKSIGNISSIIPTSIGALLILSLISFFSYKFTPLGNWLRKIKIKKNKKK
;
A
#
# COMPACT_ATOMS: atom_id res chain seq x y z
N MET A 1 -17.36 -26.82 2.12
CA MET A 1 -17.28 -26.47 0.69
C MET A 1 -16.54 -25.15 0.64
N GLU A 2 -15.35 -25.11 0.06
CA GLU A 2 -14.53 -23.90 0.00
C GLU A 2 -15.19 -22.94 -1.00
N ASP A 3 -15.54 -21.73 -0.58
CA ASP A 3 -16.17 -20.73 -1.46
C ASP A 3 -15.26 -20.47 -2.67
N LYS A 4 -15.80 -20.61 -3.89
CA LYS A 4 -15.05 -20.35 -5.12
C LYS A 4 -14.58 -18.90 -5.13
N ARG A 5 -13.26 -18.70 -5.00
CA ARG A 5 -12.66 -17.37 -5.05
C ARG A 5 -12.91 -16.74 -6.42
N PRO A 6 -13.44 -15.52 -6.49
CA PRO A 6 -13.78 -14.92 -7.77
C PRO A 6 -12.54 -14.38 -8.49
N ASP A 7 -12.60 -14.33 -9.81
CA ASP A 7 -11.49 -13.86 -10.65
C ASP A 7 -11.49 -12.32 -10.74
N TYR A 8 -10.39 -11.68 -10.32
CA TYR A 8 -10.24 -10.23 -10.42
C TYR A 8 -9.67 -9.77 -11.78
N ASN A 9 -9.29 -10.69 -12.68
CA ASN A 9 -8.69 -10.32 -13.96
C ASN A 9 -9.66 -9.57 -14.89
N PHE A 10 -10.97 -9.71 -14.71
CA PHE A 10 -11.96 -9.00 -15.54
C PHE A 10 -11.87 -7.47 -15.43
N PHE A 11 -11.27 -6.94 -14.35
CA PHE A 11 -11.07 -5.50 -14.17
C PHE A 11 -10.22 -4.87 -15.29
N GLU A 12 -9.39 -5.66 -15.98
CA GLU A 12 -8.60 -5.20 -17.14
C GLU A 12 -9.49 -4.76 -18.32
N ASN A 13 -10.65 -5.41 -18.49
CA ASN A 13 -11.60 -5.13 -19.58
C ASN A 13 -12.88 -4.47 -19.08
N LEU A 14 -12.92 -3.99 -17.82
CA LEU A 14 -14.11 -3.43 -17.20
C LEU A 14 -14.69 -2.23 -17.97
N GLU A 15 -13.83 -1.40 -18.58
CA GLU A 15 -14.29 -0.25 -19.36
C GLU A 15 -15.21 -0.69 -20.51
N ASP A 16 -14.85 -1.78 -21.18
CA ASP A 16 -15.60 -2.31 -22.32
C ASP A 16 -16.92 -2.93 -21.87
N PHE A 17 -16.89 -3.70 -20.78
CA PHE A 17 -18.09 -4.28 -20.19
C PHE A 17 -19.10 -3.22 -19.72
N ILE A 18 -18.63 -2.15 -19.06
CA ILE A 18 -19.49 -1.03 -18.63
C ILE A 18 -20.08 -0.28 -19.85
N LYS A 19 -19.32 -0.13 -20.95
CA LYS A 19 -19.86 0.46 -22.18
C LYS A 19 -21.03 -0.35 -22.73
N HIS A 20 -20.91 -1.67 -22.73
CA HIS A 20 -22.01 -2.55 -23.13
C HIS A 20 -23.19 -2.51 -22.16
N GLU A 21 -22.95 -2.46 -20.84
CA GLU A 21 -24.00 -2.26 -19.83
C GLU A 21 -24.80 -0.98 -20.10
N LYS A 22 -24.13 0.14 -20.39
CA LYS A 22 -24.78 1.43 -20.69
C LYS A 22 -25.62 1.39 -21.98
N ASN A 23 -25.33 0.47 -22.88
CA ASN A 23 -26.00 0.32 -24.17
C ASN A 23 -27.16 -0.69 -24.14
N ILE A 24 -27.48 -1.26 -22.97
CA ILE A 24 -28.71 -2.07 -22.81
C ILE A 24 -29.90 -1.13 -23.03
N ASP A 25 -30.59 -1.30 -24.15
CA ASP A 25 -31.87 -0.62 -24.37
C ASP A 25 -32.92 -1.32 -23.53
N VAL A 26 -33.47 -0.63 -22.54
CA VAL A 26 -34.58 -1.09 -21.68
C VAL A 26 -35.80 -1.52 -22.52
N ASN A 27 -35.87 -1.11 -23.80
CA ASN A 27 -36.92 -1.47 -24.74
C ASN A 27 -36.57 -2.61 -25.70
N SER A 28 -35.35 -3.19 -25.67
CA SER A 28 -34.99 -4.31 -26.56
C SER A 28 -35.64 -5.61 -26.08
N ARG A 29 -36.90 -5.77 -26.45
CA ARG A 29 -37.71 -6.96 -26.17
C ARG A 29 -37.21 -8.13 -27.03
N ILE A 30 -36.53 -9.08 -26.42
CA ILE A 30 -36.44 -10.44 -26.95
C ILE A 30 -37.21 -11.37 -26.02
N SER A 31 -37.83 -12.41 -26.60
CA SER A 31 -38.79 -13.35 -26.00
C SER A 31 -38.29 -14.21 -24.82
N ILE A 32 -37.22 -13.79 -24.13
CA ILE A 32 -36.57 -14.48 -23.02
C ILE A 32 -37.20 -14.07 -21.66
N ASN A 33 -38.07 -13.06 -21.66
CA ASN A 33 -38.78 -12.55 -20.48
C ASN A 33 -39.62 -13.58 -19.72
N ASN A 34 -40.10 -14.64 -20.39
CA ASN A 34 -41.09 -15.56 -19.79
C ASN A 34 -40.57 -16.28 -18.54
N PHE A 35 -39.27 -16.60 -18.44
CA PHE A 35 -38.73 -17.21 -17.23
C PHE A 35 -38.35 -16.17 -16.17
N CYS A 36 -37.88 -14.98 -16.57
CA CYS A 36 -37.66 -13.90 -15.60
C CYS A 36 -38.97 -13.49 -14.93
N ASP A 37 -40.09 -13.59 -15.63
CA ASP A 37 -41.42 -13.38 -15.07
C ASP A 37 -41.85 -14.53 -14.13
N SER A 38 -41.34 -15.75 -14.28
CA SER A 38 -41.60 -16.87 -13.35
C SER A 38 -40.77 -16.79 -12.06
N VAL A 39 -39.81 -15.87 -11.98
CA VAL A 39 -39.15 -15.51 -10.71
C VAL A 39 -40.16 -14.90 -9.71
N LYS A 40 -41.33 -14.43 -10.17
CA LYS A 40 -42.45 -13.97 -9.33
C LYS A 40 -43.00 -15.03 -8.38
N ASP A 41 -42.89 -16.31 -8.74
CA ASP A 41 -43.51 -17.40 -7.99
C ASP A 41 -42.77 -17.73 -6.67
N ILE A 42 -41.69 -16.98 -6.37
CA ILE A 42 -40.94 -17.09 -5.13
C ILE A 42 -41.46 -16.05 -4.14
N SER A 43 -42.08 -16.50 -3.04
CA SER A 43 -42.68 -15.62 -2.04
C SER A 43 -41.65 -14.66 -1.44
N GLY A 44 -41.68 -13.38 -1.83
CA GLY A 44 -40.75 -12.36 -1.34
C GLY A 44 -39.78 -11.81 -2.40
N ILE A 45 -39.77 -12.38 -3.62
CA ILE A 45 -39.08 -11.76 -4.75
C ILE A 45 -40.01 -10.71 -5.39
N ASN A 46 -39.55 -9.45 -5.42
CA ASN A 46 -40.32 -8.32 -5.93
C ASN A 46 -39.99 -7.98 -7.40
N LEU A 47 -40.68 -6.96 -7.92
CA LEU A 47 -40.49 -6.43 -9.28
C LEU A 47 -39.03 -6.05 -9.60
N ALA A 48 -38.23 -5.67 -8.59
CA ALA A 48 -36.84 -5.28 -8.82
C ALA A 48 -35.98 -6.46 -9.28
N ALA A 49 -36.14 -7.65 -8.67
CA ALA A 49 -35.37 -8.82 -9.09
C ALA A 49 -35.74 -9.28 -10.50
N ILE A 50 -37.01 -9.15 -10.90
CA ILE A 50 -37.47 -9.47 -12.26
C ILE A 50 -36.76 -8.56 -13.26
N ASN A 51 -36.69 -7.27 -12.99
CA ASN A 51 -35.99 -6.32 -13.86
C ASN A 51 -34.50 -6.63 -13.91
N ILE A 52 -33.87 -6.98 -12.78
CA ILE A 52 -32.48 -7.42 -12.74
C ILE A 52 -32.26 -8.69 -13.57
N CYS A 53 -33.18 -9.66 -13.54
CA CYS A 53 -33.10 -10.85 -14.38
C CYS A 53 -33.12 -10.49 -15.87
N LYS A 54 -34.01 -9.58 -16.27
CA LYS A 54 -34.14 -9.13 -17.67
C LYS A 54 -32.86 -8.42 -18.11
N GLU A 55 -32.37 -7.46 -17.33
CA GLU A 55 -31.11 -6.76 -17.58
C GLU A 55 -29.92 -7.74 -17.64
N PHE A 56 -29.88 -8.76 -16.77
CA PHE A 56 -28.83 -9.78 -16.77
C PHE A 56 -28.80 -10.57 -18.08
N VAL A 57 -29.98 -11.03 -18.53
CA VAL A 57 -30.13 -11.79 -19.77
C VAL A 57 -29.74 -10.95 -20.98
N ASP A 58 -30.17 -9.69 -21.02
CA ASP A 58 -29.86 -8.77 -22.11
C ASP A 58 -28.36 -8.48 -22.16
N LEU A 59 -27.76 -8.17 -21.01
CA LEU A 59 -26.31 -7.97 -20.89
C LEU A 59 -25.53 -9.21 -21.30
N PHE A 60 -25.93 -10.41 -20.84
CA PHE A 60 -25.30 -11.64 -21.26
C PHE A 60 -25.38 -11.82 -22.78
N THR A 61 -26.56 -11.65 -23.37
CA THR A 61 -26.78 -11.82 -24.80
C THR A 61 -25.92 -10.85 -25.61
N LEU A 62 -25.78 -9.61 -25.14
CA LEU A 62 -24.95 -8.58 -25.76
C LEU A 62 -23.45 -8.95 -25.70
N LEU A 63 -22.94 -9.30 -24.52
CA LEU A 63 -21.53 -9.68 -24.34
C LEU A 63 -21.21 -11.00 -25.06
N PHE A 64 -22.13 -11.97 -25.03
CA PHE A 64 -22.01 -13.23 -25.76
C PHE A 64 -21.91 -12.96 -27.26
N GLY A 65 -22.82 -12.16 -27.82
CA GLY A 65 -22.77 -11.79 -29.25
C GLY A 65 -21.44 -11.15 -29.66
N GLN A 66 -20.82 -10.36 -28.79
CA GLN A 66 -19.54 -9.71 -29.08
C GLN A 66 -18.33 -10.62 -28.94
N TYR A 67 -18.31 -11.50 -27.93
CA TYR A 67 -17.09 -12.23 -27.57
C TYR A 67 -17.14 -13.74 -27.83
N ALA A 68 -18.30 -14.34 -28.14
CA ALA A 68 -18.42 -15.78 -28.33
C ALA A 68 -17.55 -16.32 -29.48
N ALA A 69 -17.44 -15.56 -30.58
CA ALA A 69 -16.58 -15.92 -31.71
C ALA A 69 -15.07 -15.77 -31.40
N GLN A 70 -14.73 -15.15 -30.28
CA GLN A 70 -13.36 -14.82 -29.89
C GLN A 70 -12.87 -15.66 -28.70
N SER A 71 -13.27 -16.93 -28.62
CA SER A 71 -13.09 -17.83 -27.46
C SER A 71 -11.65 -17.97 -26.92
N ASN A 72 -10.64 -17.59 -27.70
CA ASN A 72 -9.24 -17.62 -27.31
C ASN A 72 -8.72 -16.29 -26.72
N THR A 73 -9.52 -15.23 -26.71
CA THR A 73 -9.13 -13.91 -26.18
C THR A 73 -9.33 -13.82 -24.67
N PRO A 74 -8.51 -13.03 -23.95
CA PRO A 74 -8.73 -12.79 -22.52
C PRO A 74 -10.13 -12.28 -22.19
N ILE A 75 -10.66 -11.34 -22.99
CA ILE A 75 -11.98 -10.72 -22.75
C ILE A 75 -13.12 -11.74 -22.81
N SER A 76 -13.07 -12.69 -23.75
CA SER A 76 -14.07 -13.77 -23.87
C SER A 76 -14.12 -14.72 -22.67
N LYS A 77 -13.01 -14.83 -21.92
CA LYS A 77 -12.92 -15.66 -20.71
C LYS A 77 -13.29 -14.89 -19.44
N GLN A 78 -13.27 -13.55 -19.50
CA GLN A 78 -13.43 -12.68 -18.34
C GLN A 78 -14.85 -12.16 -18.15
N TYR A 79 -15.63 -11.96 -19.22
CA TYR A 79 -16.98 -11.40 -19.10
C TYR A 79 -17.94 -12.23 -18.22
N PRO A 80 -17.84 -13.57 -18.09
CA PRO A 80 -18.68 -14.31 -17.15
C PRO A 80 -18.39 -13.93 -15.68
N SER A 81 -17.13 -13.62 -15.35
CA SER A 81 -16.75 -13.15 -14.02
C SER A 81 -17.27 -11.74 -13.75
N PHE A 82 -17.23 -10.87 -14.76
CA PHE A 82 -17.89 -9.55 -14.70
C PHE A 82 -19.39 -9.69 -14.47
N LEU A 83 -20.08 -10.55 -15.23
CA LEU A 83 -21.52 -10.82 -15.08
C LEU A 83 -21.87 -11.30 -13.67
N ASN A 84 -21.06 -12.18 -13.07
CA ASN A 84 -21.29 -12.63 -11.70
C ASN A 84 -21.18 -11.49 -10.68
N TYR A 85 -20.15 -10.66 -10.79
CA TYR A 85 -19.99 -9.46 -9.96
C TYR A 85 -21.16 -8.49 -10.15
N TRP A 86 -21.52 -8.21 -11.42
CA TRP A 86 -22.60 -7.30 -11.78
C TRP A 86 -23.92 -7.75 -11.16
N LEU A 87 -24.23 -9.05 -11.25
CA LEU A 87 -25.46 -9.62 -10.71
C LEU A 87 -25.54 -9.48 -9.20
N LYS A 88 -24.47 -9.84 -8.49
CA LYS A 88 -24.36 -9.68 -7.03
C LYS A 88 -24.53 -8.20 -6.65
N HIS A 89 -23.89 -7.30 -7.38
CA HIS A 89 -23.96 -5.86 -7.13
C HIS A 89 -25.38 -5.31 -7.27
N LYS A 90 -26.09 -5.65 -8.35
CA LYS A 90 -27.48 -5.21 -8.59
C LYS A 90 -28.43 -5.79 -7.53
N LEU A 91 -28.30 -7.07 -7.19
CA LEU A 91 -29.12 -7.71 -6.17
C LEU A 91 -28.88 -7.14 -4.76
N ASN A 92 -27.63 -6.77 -4.43
CA ASN A 92 -27.30 -6.13 -3.15
C ASN A 92 -27.83 -4.68 -3.05
N ALA A 93 -27.92 -3.97 -4.17
CA ALA A 93 -28.48 -2.63 -4.24
C ALA A 93 -30.02 -2.62 -4.25
N ALA A 94 -30.65 -3.74 -4.61
CA ALA A 94 -32.10 -3.89 -4.65
C ALA A 94 -32.67 -4.35 -3.30
N PRO A 95 -33.97 -4.12 -3.03
CA PRO A 95 -34.65 -4.62 -1.84
C PRO A 95 -34.94 -6.13 -1.96
N VAL A 96 -33.90 -6.95 -2.06
CA VAL A 96 -33.95 -8.42 -2.15
C VAL A 96 -33.20 -9.01 -0.96
N SER A 97 -33.87 -9.84 -0.15
CA SER A 97 -33.23 -10.43 1.04
C SER A 97 -32.15 -11.45 0.64
N ALA A 98 -31.21 -11.72 1.55
CA ALA A 98 -30.12 -12.67 1.30
C ALA A 98 -30.61 -14.08 0.92
N GLU A 99 -31.65 -14.58 1.58
CA GLU A 99 -32.28 -15.86 1.25
C GLU A 99 -32.83 -15.87 -0.19
N HIS A 100 -33.54 -14.80 -0.58
CA HIS A 100 -34.07 -14.66 -1.93
C HIS A 100 -32.98 -14.51 -3.00
N ARG A 101 -31.83 -13.91 -2.67
CA ARG A 101 -30.69 -13.83 -3.60
C ARG A 101 -30.20 -15.23 -3.97
N LYS A 102 -30.05 -16.13 -3.00
CA LYS A 102 -29.63 -17.51 -3.28
C LYS A 102 -30.58 -18.23 -4.24
N PHE A 103 -31.88 -18.17 -3.98
CA PHE A 103 -32.89 -18.75 -4.86
C PHE A 103 -32.88 -18.13 -6.27
N PHE A 104 -32.60 -16.83 -6.36
CA PHE A 104 -32.48 -16.13 -7.63
C PHE A 104 -31.34 -16.70 -8.50
N TYR A 105 -30.16 -16.96 -7.90
CA TYR A 105 -29.05 -17.61 -8.59
C TYR A 105 -29.42 -19.02 -9.09
N GLU A 106 -30.04 -19.84 -8.23
CA GLU A 106 -30.51 -21.19 -8.60
C GLU A 106 -31.51 -21.15 -9.77
N LYS A 107 -32.39 -20.15 -9.80
CA LYS A 107 -33.36 -19.99 -10.91
C LYS A 107 -32.72 -19.59 -12.21
N ILE A 108 -31.73 -18.68 -12.18
CA ILE A 108 -30.97 -18.33 -13.39
C ILE A 108 -30.27 -19.58 -13.94
N GLU A 109 -29.63 -20.36 -13.07
CA GLU A 109 -28.92 -21.59 -13.45
C GLU A 109 -29.85 -22.63 -14.10
N GLN A 110 -31.02 -22.89 -13.50
CA GLN A 110 -32.03 -23.81 -14.06
C GLN A 110 -32.51 -23.41 -15.46
N ASN A 111 -32.36 -22.14 -15.84
CA ASN A 111 -32.90 -21.58 -17.08
C ASN A 111 -31.82 -21.20 -18.11
N TYR A 112 -30.55 -21.55 -17.89
CA TYR A 112 -29.47 -21.25 -18.85
C TYR A 112 -29.75 -21.71 -20.29
N LYS A 113 -30.44 -22.84 -20.46
CA LYS A 113 -30.82 -23.36 -21.78
C LYS A 113 -31.77 -22.43 -22.54
N ASN A 114 -32.58 -21.64 -21.84
CA ASN A 114 -33.56 -20.74 -22.45
C ASN A 114 -32.89 -19.56 -23.19
N PHE A 115 -31.62 -19.28 -22.88
CA PHE A 115 -30.86 -18.20 -23.49
C PHE A 115 -29.43 -18.61 -23.89
N ASN A 116 -29.23 -19.91 -24.17
CA ASN A 116 -27.97 -20.48 -24.68
C ASN A 116 -26.73 -20.19 -23.80
N ALA A 117 -26.92 -20.11 -22.49
CA ALA A 117 -25.86 -19.75 -21.55
C ALA A 117 -25.15 -20.93 -20.89
N GLU A 118 -25.67 -22.16 -21.04
CA GLU A 118 -25.22 -23.34 -20.26
C GLU A 118 -23.72 -23.59 -20.39
N GLN A 119 -23.15 -23.49 -21.59
CA GLN A 119 -21.72 -23.76 -21.80
C GLN A 119 -20.78 -22.70 -21.19
N ILE A 120 -21.29 -21.50 -20.91
CA ILE A 120 -20.47 -20.34 -20.52
C ILE A 120 -20.68 -19.97 -19.06
N LEU A 121 -21.93 -19.92 -18.61
CA LEU A 121 -22.29 -19.44 -17.28
C LEU A 121 -22.24 -20.54 -16.23
N ASN A 122 -22.27 -21.81 -16.65
CA ASN A 122 -22.13 -22.93 -15.72
C ASN A 122 -20.83 -22.81 -14.92
N ASP A 123 -20.92 -23.04 -13.61
CA ASP A 123 -19.88 -22.80 -12.61
C ASP A 123 -19.37 -21.36 -12.46
N ASN A 124 -19.73 -20.41 -13.34
CA ASN A 124 -19.20 -19.05 -13.35
C ASN A 124 -20.09 -18.03 -12.63
N ILE A 125 -21.39 -18.30 -12.54
CA ILE A 125 -22.36 -17.45 -11.83
C ILE A 125 -22.77 -18.16 -10.53
N ASN A 126 -22.60 -17.49 -9.39
CA ASN A 126 -22.94 -18.03 -8.07
C ASN A 126 -23.04 -16.90 -7.03
N ASP A 127 -23.78 -17.13 -5.95
CA ASP A 127 -23.88 -16.20 -4.82
C ASP A 127 -22.62 -16.27 -3.94
N PHE A 128 -21.52 -15.69 -4.42
CA PHE A 128 -20.23 -15.73 -3.71
C PHE A 128 -20.24 -14.86 -2.44
N ASN A 129 -19.29 -15.16 -1.54
CA ASN A 129 -19.16 -14.52 -0.23
C ASN A 129 -19.11 -12.98 -0.30
N ASP A 130 -19.84 -12.32 0.60
CA ASP A 130 -19.89 -10.85 0.70
C ASP A 130 -18.50 -10.23 0.92
N LYS A 131 -17.58 -10.95 1.58
CA LYS A 131 -16.18 -10.53 1.73
C LYS A 131 -15.50 -10.25 0.39
N TYR A 132 -15.65 -11.17 -0.59
CA TYR A 132 -15.08 -10.96 -1.91
C TYR A 132 -15.84 -9.89 -2.68
N TYR A 133 -17.15 -9.76 -2.45
CA TYR A 133 -17.96 -8.70 -3.04
C TYR A 133 -17.43 -7.32 -2.64
N TYR A 134 -17.18 -7.08 -1.35
CA TYR A 134 -16.66 -5.78 -0.91
C TYR A 134 -15.25 -5.47 -1.44
N LYS A 135 -14.43 -6.50 -1.68
CA LYS A 135 -13.14 -6.36 -2.36
C LYS A 135 -13.35 -5.96 -3.83
N MET A 136 -14.11 -6.73 -4.60
CA MET A 136 -14.41 -6.40 -6.00
C MET A 136 -15.09 -5.04 -6.14
N HIS A 137 -16.04 -4.73 -5.28
CA HIS A 137 -16.74 -3.46 -5.30
C HIS A 137 -15.77 -2.29 -5.06
N SER A 138 -14.81 -2.42 -4.14
CA SER A 138 -13.80 -1.38 -3.94
C SER A 138 -12.93 -1.13 -5.18
N LEU A 139 -12.59 -2.17 -5.96
CA LEU A 139 -11.92 -2.01 -7.25
C LEU A 139 -12.85 -1.35 -8.27
N TYR A 140 -14.09 -1.82 -8.38
CA TYR A 140 -15.08 -1.25 -9.29
C TYR A 140 -15.26 0.26 -9.07
N GLU A 141 -15.38 0.70 -7.83
CA GLU A 141 -15.49 2.12 -7.50
C GLU A 141 -14.28 2.96 -7.95
N LEU A 142 -13.07 2.39 -7.90
CA LEU A 142 -11.84 3.05 -8.38
C LEU A 142 -11.84 3.17 -9.90
N TYR A 143 -12.10 2.07 -10.60
CA TYR A 143 -12.16 2.03 -12.06
C TYR A 143 -13.28 2.92 -12.60
N GLU A 144 -14.47 2.90 -11.99
CA GLU A 144 -15.60 3.72 -12.39
C GLU A 144 -15.28 5.22 -12.30
N GLN A 145 -14.61 5.66 -11.22
CA GLN A 145 -14.15 7.04 -11.11
C GLN A 145 -13.15 7.42 -12.20
N PHE A 146 -12.20 6.53 -12.48
CA PHE A 146 -11.22 6.72 -13.55
C PHE A 146 -11.87 6.81 -14.93
N PHE A 147 -12.90 5.99 -15.22
CA PHE A 147 -13.62 6.04 -16.49
C PHE A 147 -14.49 7.30 -16.60
N LYS A 148 -15.18 7.71 -15.53
CA LYS A 148 -15.92 9.00 -15.50
C LYS A 148 -15.01 10.19 -15.80
N LEU A 149 -13.75 10.14 -15.35
CA LEU A 149 -12.75 11.15 -15.67
C LEU A 149 -12.40 11.18 -17.17
N LYS A 150 -12.37 10.03 -17.86
CA LYS A 150 -12.18 9.95 -19.32
C LYS A 150 -13.35 10.53 -20.12
N GLU A 151 -14.55 10.65 -19.55
CA GLU A 151 -15.75 11.18 -20.23
C GLU A 151 -15.84 12.73 -20.26
N ASN A 152 -14.80 13.44 -19.80
CA ASN A 152 -14.57 14.89 -19.98
C ASN A 152 -15.63 15.85 -19.40
N SER A 153 -15.49 16.19 -18.12
CA SER A 153 -15.99 17.45 -17.57
C SER A 153 -15.09 17.96 -16.44
N SER A 154 -14.92 19.27 -16.29
CA SER A 154 -14.18 19.90 -15.18
C SER A 154 -14.71 19.45 -13.81
N LYS A 155 -16.02 19.21 -13.71
CA LYS A 155 -16.68 18.61 -12.54
C LYS A 155 -16.15 17.21 -12.21
N ASN A 156 -15.83 16.39 -13.21
CA ASN A 156 -15.28 15.05 -13.01
C ASN A 156 -13.85 15.09 -12.46
N CYS A 157 -13.03 16.08 -12.84
CA CYS A 157 -11.70 16.30 -12.27
C CYS A 157 -11.75 16.59 -10.76
N LEU A 158 -12.58 17.56 -10.34
CA LEU A 158 -12.75 17.87 -8.92
C LEU A 158 -13.23 16.63 -8.13
N ASN A 159 -14.25 15.93 -8.66
CA ASN A 159 -14.82 14.77 -7.99
C ASN A 159 -13.82 13.60 -7.89
N PHE A 160 -13.00 13.39 -8.92
CA PHE A 160 -11.94 12.39 -8.92
C PHE A 160 -10.87 12.75 -7.88
N LEU A 161 -10.30 13.95 -7.94
CA LEU A 161 -9.22 14.40 -7.05
C LEU A 161 -9.64 14.40 -5.58
N THR A 162 -10.91 14.70 -5.30
CA THR A 162 -11.47 14.68 -3.94
C THR A 162 -11.59 13.26 -3.39
N ASN A 163 -12.05 12.30 -4.19
CA ASN A 163 -12.49 11.00 -3.67
C ASN A 163 -11.48 9.86 -3.88
N ILE A 164 -10.61 9.95 -4.90
CA ILE A 164 -9.77 8.80 -5.29
C ILE A 164 -8.87 8.32 -4.16
N LYS A 165 -8.40 9.23 -3.30
CA LYS A 165 -7.54 8.91 -2.15
C LYS A 165 -8.27 8.09 -1.10
N GLU A 166 -9.47 8.51 -0.70
CA GLU A 166 -10.24 7.78 0.30
C GLU A 166 -10.64 6.41 -0.21
N LYS A 167 -11.08 6.33 -1.47
CA LYS A 167 -11.42 5.06 -2.12
C LYS A 167 -10.21 4.14 -2.23
N TYR A 168 -9.06 4.66 -2.63
CA TYR A 168 -7.84 3.86 -2.71
C TYR A 168 -7.37 3.42 -1.33
N LYS A 169 -7.33 4.31 -0.33
CA LYS A 169 -6.95 3.95 1.05
C LYS A 169 -7.85 2.81 1.55
N LYS A 170 -9.15 2.91 1.31
CA LYS A 170 -10.12 1.86 1.66
C LYS A 170 -9.82 0.53 0.95
N ALA A 171 -9.54 0.54 -0.36
CA ALA A 171 -9.20 -0.67 -1.11
C ALA A 171 -7.84 -1.27 -0.67
N TRP A 172 -6.82 -0.43 -0.48
CA TRP A 172 -5.48 -0.83 -0.06
C TRP A 172 -5.48 -1.50 1.31
N ASN A 173 -6.24 -0.97 2.27
CA ASN A 173 -6.35 -1.58 3.60
C ASN A 173 -6.85 -3.04 3.54
N LYS A 174 -7.71 -3.38 2.55
CA LYS A 174 -8.21 -4.75 2.35
C LYS A 174 -7.14 -5.76 1.97
N CYS A 175 -5.98 -5.29 1.52
CA CYS A 175 -4.83 -6.16 1.31
C CYS A 175 -4.19 -6.64 2.59
N PHE A 176 -4.42 -5.99 3.73
CA PHE A 176 -3.79 -6.36 4.99
C PHE A 176 -4.79 -6.89 6.02
N GLU A 177 -6.10 -6.65 5.80
CA GLU A 177 -7.17 -7.27 6.57
C GLU A 177 -7.07 -8.80 6.52
N GLU A 178 -6.91 -9.39 5.34
CA GLU A 178 -6.84 -10.84 5.16
C GLU A 178 -6.05 -11.27 3.90
N PRO A 179 -5.34 -12.41 3.93
CA PRO A 179 -4.63 -13.00 2.80
C PRO A 179 -5.42 -13.12 1.50
N ASP A 180 -5.18 -12.23 0.54
CA ASP A 180 -5.78 -12.20 -0.79
C ASP A 180 -4.84 -11.54 -1.81
N THR A 181 -3.76 -12.23 -2.13
CA THR A 181 -2.75 -11.76 -3.10
C THR A 181 -3.34 -11.44 -4.48
N THR A 182 -4.41 -12.11 -4.91
CA THR A 182 -5.04 -11.85 -6.22
C THR A 182 -5.78 -10.52 -6.24
N PHE A 183 -6.50 -10.16 -5.17
CA PHE A 183 -7.09 -8.83 -5.02
C PHE A 183 -6.02 -7.73 -5.06
N CYS A 184 -4.94 -7.90 -4.31
CA CYS A 184 -3.87 -6.90 -4.24
C CYS A 184 -3.13 -6.76 -5.57
N ASN A 185 -2.96 -7.85 -6.32
CA ASN A 185 -2.44 -7.79 -7.68
C ASN A 185 -3.39 -7.02 -8.61
N ALA A 186 -4.70 -7.19 -8.48
CA ALA A 186 -5.67 -6.42 -9.26
C ALA A 186 -5.64 -4.92 -8.90
N LEU A 187 -5.47 -4.58 -7.61
CA LEU A 187 -5.27 -3.19 -7.19
C LEU A 187 -3.97 -2.59 -7.77
N ASN A 188 -2.88 -3.35 -7.82
CA ASN A 188 -1.65 -2.90 -8.47
C ASN A 188 -1.83 -2.65 -9.97
N ARG A 189 -2.67 -3.43 -10.67
CA ARG A 189 -3.00 -3.17 -12.08
C ARG A 189 -3.77 -1.85 -12.25
N PHE A 190 -4.69 -1.52 -11.33
CA PHE A 190 -5.33 -0.21 -11.32
C PHE A 190 -4.30 0.91 -11.19
N ILE A 191 -3.31 0.76 -10.31
CA ILE A 191 -2.21 1.74 -10.17
C ILE A 191 -1.44 1.90 -11.48
N SER A 192 -1.06 0.79 -12.12
CA SER A 192 -0.35 0.84 -13.42
C SER A 192 -1.19 1.52 -14.50
N LEU A 193 -2.50 1.27 -14.54
CA LEU A 193 -3.44 1.94 -15.45
C LEU A 193 -3.47 3.45 -15.17
N HIS A 194 -3.56 3.83 -13.91
CA HIS A 194 -3.55 5.23 -13.51
C HIS A 194 -2.26 5.96 -13.91
N GLU A 195 -1.10 5.39 -13.58
CA GLU A 195 0.21 5.98 -13.91
C GLU A 195 0.42 6.10 -15.43
N SER A 196 0.03 5.09 -16.21
CA SER A 196 0.13 5.15 -17.68
C SER A 196 -0.72 6.26 -18.31
N HIS A 197 -1.75 6.75 -17.61
CA HIS A 197 -2.63 7.83 -18.07
C HIS A 197 -2.37 9.16 -17.35
N LYS A 198 -1.38 9.25 -16.46
CA LYS A 198 -1.14 10.43 -15.60
C LYS A 198 -0.98 11.73 -16.38
N THR A 199 -0.29 11.71 -17.52
CA THR A 199 -0.10 12.89 -18.38
C THR A 199 -1.41 13.37 -19.00
N LEU A 200 -2.22 12.44 -19.54
CA LEU A 200 -3.55 12.72 -20.07
C LEU A 200 -4.47 13.30 -18.99
N LEU A 201 -4.46 12.70 -17.80
CA LEU A 201 -5.26 13.16 -16.67
C LEU A 201 -4.81 14.57 -16.21
N SER A 202 -3.51 14.81 -16.15
CA SER A 202 -2.95 16.10 -15.72
C SER A 202 -3.34 17.21 -16.70
N GLY A 203 -3.29 16.94 -18.01
CA GLY A 203 -3.74 17.89 -19.02
C GLY A 203 -5.24 18.21 -18.91
N ARG A 204 -6.08 17.20 -18.65
CA ARG A 204 -7.53 17.39 -18.50
C ARG A 204 -7.91 18.16 -17.24
N CYS A 205 -7.14 18.02 -16.16
CA CYS A 205 -7.40 18.69 -14.89
C CYS A 205 -6.57 19.97 -14.68
N ALA A 206 -5.86 20.44 -15.72
CA ALA A 206 -4.95 21.59 -15.64
C ALA A 206 -5.66 22.92 -15.28
N GLU A 207 -6.95 23.05 -15.55
CA GLU A 207 -7.74 24.26 -15.24
C GLU A 207 -8.21 24.32 -13.78
N THR A 208 -8.18 23.20 -13.06
CA THR A 208 -8.51 23.18 -11.64
C THR A 208 -7.23 23.45 -10.85
N GLN A 209 -7.19 24.52 -10.05
CA GLN A 209 -6.08 24.89 -9.14
C GLN A 209 -5.86 23.84 -8.01
N LEU A 210 -6.10 22.57 -8.27
CA LEU A 210 -6.14 21.46 -7.31
C LEU A 210 -4.82 20.69 -7.31
N THR A 211 -4.61 19.98 -6.21
CA THR A 211 -3.48 19.10 -5.93
C THR A 211 -3.09 18.22 -7.13
N PRO A 212 -1.78 17.94 -7.31
CA PRO A 212 -1.31 16.98 -8.29
C PRO A 212 -2.02 15.63 -8.13
N ILE A 213 -2.19 14.95 -9.25
CA ILE A 213 -2.67 13.57 -9.27
C ILE A 213 -1.81 12.73 -8.31
N PRO A 214 -2.41 11.96 -7.38
CA PRO A 214 -1.66 11.24 -6.36
C PRO A 214 -0.59 10.36 -6.98
N GLU A 215 0.58 10.31 -6.34
CA GLU A 215 1.64 9.38 -6.71
C GLU A 215 1.38 8.05 -6.00
N PHE A 216 0.96 7.05 -6.76
CA PHE A 216 0.75 5.73 -6.23
C PHE A 216 2.10 5.02 -6.20
N LEU A 217 2.64 4.79 -5.00
CA LEU A 217 3.87 4.01 -4.84
C LEU A 217 3.58 2.55 -5.23
N LEU A 218 3.96 2.19 -6.46
CA LEU A 218 3.94 0.82 -6.94
C LEU A 218 4.93 0.00 -6.10
N LYS A 219 4.46 -1.01 -5.36
CA LYS A 219 5.35 -1.95 -4.65
C LYS A 219 5.51 -3.26 -5.42
N SER A 220 6.70 -3.85 -5.30
CA SER A 220 7.04 -5.17 -5.81
C SER A 220 6.18 -6.27 -5.19
N SER A 221 5.83 -7.27 -5.99
CA SER A 221 5.31 -8.61 -5.64
C SER A 221 4.50 -8.73 -4.33
N THR A 222 3.20 -8.95 -4.45
CA THR A 222 2.29 -9.27 -3.32
C THR A 222 2.66 -10.51 -2.50
N LYS A 223 3.64 -11.31 -2.95
CA LYS A 223 4.18 -12.44 -2.16
C LYS A 223 4.87 -11.98 -0.87
N ASP A 224 5.31 -10.72 -0.80
CA ASP A 224 5.98 -10.14 0.37
C ASP A 224 5.03 -9.34 1.28
N MET A 225 3.75 -9.19 0.88
CA MET A 225 2.76 -8.33 1.53
C MET A 225 2.09 -8.97 2.75
N TYR A 226 2.24 -10.29 2.91
CA TYR A 226 1.80 -11.02 4.10
C TYR A 226 3.03 -11.52 4.86
N PRO A 227 3.31 -11.00 6.06
CA PRO A 227 4.32 -11.62 6.88
C PRO A 227 3.81 -13.01 7.28
N LYS A 228 4.72 -13.99 7.19
CA LYS A 228 4.47 -15.37 7.63
C LYS A 228 4.15 -15.45 9.14
N ASN A 229 4.37 -14.37 9.91
CA ASN A 229 4.17 -14.27 11.36
C ASN A 229 3.50 -12.92 11.75
N ILE A 230 2.70 -12.90 12.80
CA ILE A 230 2.18 -11.66 13.42
C ILE A 230 3.37 -10.84 13.95
N THR A 231 3.54 -9.60 13.48
CA THR A 231 4.62 -8.70 13.92
C THR A 231 4.41 -8.24 15.37
N LYS A 232 5.46 -7.81 16.07
CA LYS A 232 5.41 -7.25 17.43
C LYS A 232 4.47 -6.05 17.49
N GLY A 233 4.53 -5.16 16.49
CA GLY A 233 3.60 -4.04 16.38
C GLY A 233 2.14 -4.50 16.30
N ASN A 234 1.84 -5.51 15.48
CA ASN A 234 0.47 -6.04 15.36
C ASN A 234 -0.06 -6.60 16.69
N GLN A 235 0.81 -7.17 17.51
CA GLN A 235 0.43 -7.67 18.83
C GLN A 235 0.05 -6.51 19.79
N LEU A 236 0.65 -5.33 19.66
CA LEU A 236 0.30 -4.11 20.40
C LEU A 236 -1.04 -3.50 19.97
N ILE A 237 -1.44 -3.72 18.71
CA ILE A 237 -2.76 -3.35 18.19
C ILE A 237 -3.83 -4.34 18.68
N GLN A 238 -3.57 -5.64 18.62
CA GLN A 238 -4.59 -6.65 18.95
C GLN A 238 -4.84 -6.82 20.46
N LYS A 239 -4.12 -6.07 21.33
CA LYS A 239 -4.10 -6.26 22.79
C LYS A 239 -3.96 -7.75 23.14
N SER A 240 -3.00 -8.44 22.52
CA SER A 240 -2.81 -9.86 22.82
C SER A 240 -2.52 -10.05 24.31
N SER A 241 -2.97 -11.16 24.89
CA SER A 241 -2.79 -11.48 26.31
C SER A 241 -1.31 -11.41 26.74
N TYR A 242 -0.39 -11.63 25.81
CA TYR A 242 1.04 -11.44 25.99
C TYR A 242 1.38 -10.01 26.46
N TYR A 243 1.02 -8.97 25.71
CA TYR A 243 1.42 -7.59 26.03
C TYR A 243 0.69 -6.95 27.21
N SER A 244 -0.55 -7.38 27.48
CA SER A 244 -1.22 -7.02 28.74
C SER A 244 -0.46 -7.57 29.95
N THR A 245 0.23 -8.70 29.80
CA THR A 245 1.06 -9.29 30.85
C THR A 245 2.37 -8.53 31.05
N PHE A 246 2.90 -7.89 30.00
CA PHE A 246 4.12 -7.07 30.08
C PHE A 246 3.86 -5.61 30.42
N GLY A 247 2.62 -5.14 30.51
CA GLY A 247 2.31 -3.76 30.90
C GLY A 247 2.69 -2.69 29.85
N LEU A 248 2.81 -3.08 28.57
CA LEU A 248 3.01 -2.12 27.48
C LEU A 248 1.70 -1.43 27.09
N THR A 249 1.79 -0.13 26.79
CA THR A 249 0.62 0.64 26.34
C THR A 249 0.12 0.15 24.98
N SER A 250 -1.19 0.09 24.77
CA SER A 250 -1.74 -0.31 23.46
C SER A 250 -1.62 0.82 22.42
N LEU A 251 -1.35 0.44 21.17
CA LEU A 251 -1.38 1.36 20.03
C LEU A 251 -2.79 1.81 19.62
N ASN A 252 -3.85 1.30 20.26
CA ASN A 252 -5.24 1.62 19.88
C ASN A 252 -5.75 3.00 20.30
N GLY A 253 -4.99 3.77 21.08
CA GLY A 253 -5.39 5.12 21.48
C GLY A 253 -5.27 6.12 20.33
N GLU A 254 -6.02 7.22 20.41
CA GLU A 254 -5.97 8.34 19.44
C GLU A 254 -4.57 8.95 19.32
N LYS A 255 -3.74 8.80 20.36
CA LYS A 255 -2.38 9.35 20.46
C LYS A 255 -1.42 8.83 19.38
N TYR A 256 -1.59 7.59 18.91
CA TYR A 256 -0.65 6.93 17.97
C TYR A 256 -1.31 6.51 16.66
N THR A 257 -2.25 7.32 16.16
CA THR A 257 -3.09 6.95 15.00
C THR A 257 -2.28 6.66 13.74
N ASN A 258 -1.25 7.46 13.41
CA ASN A 258 -0.43 7.25 12.22
C ASN A 258 0.50 6.04 12.38
N LEU A 259 1.09 5.85 13.56
CA LEU A 259 1.91 4.68 13.86
C LEU A 259 1.08 3.40 13.83
N LYS A 260 -0.13 3.42 14.39
CA LYS A 260 -1.09 2.31 14.34
C LYS A 260 -1.44 1.95 12.90
N ASP A 261 -1.80 2.95 12.08
CA ASP A 261 -2.12 2.74 10.67
C ASP A 261 -0.93 2.09 9.94
N LEU A 262 0.29 2.57 10.16
CA LEU A 262 1.50 2.00 9.56
C LEU A 262 1.71 0.52 9.94
N VAL A 263 1.59 0.20 11.22
CA VAL A 263 1.79 -1.14 11.76
C VAL A 263 0.71 -2.10 11.26
N ALA A 264 -0.55 -1.67 11.21
CA ALA A 264 -1.67 -2.43 10.67
C ALA A 264 -1.49 -2.78 9.18
N LEU A 265 -0.70 -1.98 8.47
CA LEU A 265 -0.35 -2.18 7.07
C LEU A 265 1.02 -2.86 6.91
N HIS A 266 1.55 -3.48 7.97
CA HIS A 266 2.83 -4.17 7.96
C HIS A 266 3.95 -3.28 7.38
N TYR A 267 4.01 -2.02 7.85
CA TYR A 267 4.97 -1.02 7.41
C TYR A 267 4.92 -0.65 5.91
N HIS A 268 3.83 -1.01 5.23
CA HIS A 268 3.53 -0.54 3.89
C HIS A 268 2.81 0.82 3.96
N THR A 269 3.40 1.81 3.31
CA THR A 269 2.81 3.16 3.24
C THR A 269 1.70 3.18 2.19
N VAL A 270 0.53 3.74 2.54
CA VAL A 270 -0.67 3.72 1.70
C VAL A 270 -0.48 4.53 0.42
N LEU A 271 -0.20 5.84 0.53
CA LEU A 271 -0.09 6.79 -0.59
C LEU A 271 0.52 8.12 -0.14
N TYR A 272 1.18 8.83 -1.05
CA TYR A 272 1.56 10.23 -0.88
C TYR A 272 1.11 11.06 -2.10
N TYR A 273 0.53 12.24 -1.90
CA TYR A 273 0.11 13.08 -3.03
C TYR A 273 1.25 13.83 -3.68
N ASN A 274 2.20 14.23 -2.85
CA ASN A 274 3.31 15.08 -3.23
C ASN A 274 4.42 14.90 -2.18
N LYS A 275 5.56 15.52 -2.45
CA LYS A 275 6.74 15.48 -1.58
C LYS A 275 6.45 15.98 -0.15
N LYS A 276 5.66 17.05 -0.01
CA LYS A 276 5.28 17.62 1.30
C LYS A 276 4.43 16.64 2.10
N ASP A 277 3.35 16.12 1.53
CA ASP A 277 2.46 15.15 2.19
C ASP A 277 3.22 13.89 2.64
N LYS A 278 4.18 13.45 1.83
CA LYS A 278 5.10 12.36 2.18
C LYS A 278 5.88 12.68 3.45
N TYR A 279 6.54 13.83 3.47
CA TYR A 279 7.39 14.25 4.58
C TYR A 279 6.56 14.52 5.85
N ASP A 280 5.38 15.13 5.72
CA ASP A 280 4.44 15.33 6.82
C ASP A 280 4.04 14.00 7.46
N THR A 281 3.70 13.00 6.64
CA THR A 281 3.30 11.68 7.13
C THR A 281 4.47 10.96 7.82
N MET A 282 5.66 10.96 7.21
CA MET A 282 6.86 10.36 7.79
C MET A 282 7.19 10.97 9.16
N MET A 283 7.17 12.30 9.28
CA MET A 283 7.49 12.98 10.53
C MET A 283 6.41 12.80 11.61
N LYS A 284 5.13 12.68 11.23
CA LYS A 284 4.06 12.32 12.18
C LYS A 284 4.27 10.93 12.76
N ILE A 285 4.56 9.95 11.92
CA ILE A 285 4.87 8.58 12.33
C ILE A 285 6.08 8.56 13.27
N LEU A 286 7.17 9.22 12.90
CA LEU A 286 8.37 9.27 13.74
C LEU A 286 8.09 9.91 15.10
N ASN A 287 7.40 11.06 15.12
CA ASN A 287 7.03 11.71 16.37
C ASN A 287 6.15 10.81 17.26
N GLU A 288 5.15 10.11 16.68
CA GLU A 288 4.29 9.19 17.44
C GLU A 288 5.07 7.97 17.96
N PHE A 289 6.00 7.44 17.16
CA PHE A 289 6.91 6.38 17.59
C PHE A 289 7.79 6.82 18.77
N LEU A 290 8.38 8.00 18.71
CA LEU A 290 9.19 8.55 19.80
C LEU A 290 8.37 8.78 21.07
N GLN A 291 7.13 9.26 20.93
CA GLN A 291 6.21 9.39 22.07
C GLN A 291 5.89 8.03 22.68
N TYR A 292 5.56 7.03 21.85
CA TYR A 292 5.31 5.67 22.31
C TYR A 292 6.52 5.09 23.06
N TYR A 293 7.73 5.30 22.52
CA TYR A 293 8.96 4.95 23.20
C TYR A 293 9.06 5.62 24.57
N ILE A 294 8.89 6.94 24.67
CA ILE A 294 8.97 7.68 25.94
C ILE A 294 7.97 7.13 26.96
N ASP A 295 6.75 6.82 26.54
CA ASP A 295 5.71 6.29 27.43
C ASP A 295 6.04 4.87 27.95
N ASN A 296 6.91 4.13 27.27
CA ASN A 296 7.25 2.74 27.57
C ASN A 296 8.75 2.51 27.87
N ASN A 297 9.56 3.57 28.00
CA ASN A 297 11.03 3.48 28.07
C ASN A 297 11.58 2.82 29.35
N LYS A 298 10.71 2.52 30.32
CA LYS A 298 11.02 1.75 31.52
C LYS A 298 10.80 0.25 31.35
N ASN A 299 10.29 -0.18 30.20
CA ASN A 299 9.88 -1.55 29.93
C ASN A 299 10.69 -2.14 28.77
N ASN A 300 11.57 -3.11 29.07
CA ASN A 300 12.41 -3.75 28.07
C ASN A 300 11.63 -4.53 27.01
N ASP A 301 10.39 -4.91 27.28
CA ASP A 301 9.56 -5.63 26.31
C ASP A 301 9.16 -4.75 25.11
N VAL A 302 9.46 -3.44 25.17
CA VAL A 302 9.33 -2.50 24.05
C VAL A 302 10.44 -2.68 23.00
N LEU A 303 11.59 -3.27 23.37
CA LEU A 303 12.77 -3.37 22.50
C LEU A 303 12.49 -4.10 21.18
N PRO A 304 11.79 -5.26 21.16
CA PRO A 304 11.45 -5.94 19.90
C PRO A 304 10.63 -5.08 18.94
N PHE A 305 9.73 -4.22 19.47
CA PHE A 305 8.94 -3.32 18.64
C PHE A 305 9.80 -2.16 18.09
N ILE A 306 10.77 -1.68 18.87
CA ILE A 306 11.74 -0.68 18.41
C ILE A 306 12.56 -1.23 17.25
N THR A 307 13.14 -2.42 17.43
CA THR A 307 13.90 -3.09 16.37
C THR A 307 13.06 -3.27 15.10
N GLU A 308 11.83 -3.77 15.24
CA GLU A 308 10.88 -3.93 14.13
C GLU A 308 10.62 -2.61 13.38
N PHE A 309 10.33 -1.51 14.10
CA PHE A 309 10.08 -0.22 13.47
C PHE A 309 11.28 0.29 12.66
N PHE A 310 12.50 0.11 13.19
CA PHE A 310 13.70 0.54 12.49
C PHE A 310 13.97 -0.31 11.26
N GLU A 311 13.91 -1.63 11.39
CA GLU A 311 14.18 -2.58 10.30
C GLU A 311 13.15 -2.46 9.17
N ASP A 312 11.85 -2.49 9.51
CA ASP A 312 10.78 -2.59 8.53
C ASP A 312 10.33 -1.24 7.96
N TYR A 313 10.63 -0.13 8.64
CA TYR A 313 10.20 1.20 8.22
C TYR A 313 11.32 2.23 8.14
N TYR A 314 11.89 2.65 9.27
CA TYR A 314 12.77 3.82 9.32
C TYR A 314 13.97 3.68 8.38
N ASN A 315 14.67 2.54 8.44
CA ASN A 315 15.87 2.29 7.64
C ASN A 315 15.55 2.17 6.14
N THR A 316 14.34 1.70 5.80
CA THR A 316 13.89 1.64 4.38
C THR A 316 13.61 3.03 3.79
N LYS A 317 13.44 4.04 4.64
CA LYS A 317 13.14 5.45 4.29
C LYS A 317 14.27 6.41 4.66
N LYS A 318 15.46 5.86 4.91
CA LYS A 318 16.62 6.60 5.39
C LYS A 318 16.91 7.84 4.54
N THR A 319 17.08 7.66 3.23
CA THR A 319 17.37 8.76 2.29
C THR A 319 16.32 9.87 2.31
N GLU A 320 15.05 9.56 2.53
CA GLU A 320 14.02 10.58 2.63
C GLU A 320 14.05 11.33 3.96
N TYR A 321 14.39 10.66 5.07
CA TYR A 321 14.67 11.33 6.33
C TYR A 321 15.91 12.24 6.24
N GLU A 322 16.98 11.81 5.57
CA GLU A 322 18.18 12.65 5.32
C GLU A 322 17.81 13.98 4.66
N HIS A 323 16.95 13.91 3.65
CA HIS A 323 16.45 15.09 2.96
C HIS A 323 15.63 15.99 3.88
N ILE A 324 14.69 15.43 4.65
CA ILE A 324 13.88 16.20 5.61
C ILE A 324 14.79 16.90 6.61
N TYR A 325 15.75 16.19 7.20
CA TYR A 325 16.62 16.74 8.23
C TYR A 325 17.51 17.85 7.68
N THR A 326 18.11 17.64 6.52
CA THR A 326 18.95 18.67 5.86
C THR A 326 18.13 19.93 5.54
N GLU A 327 16.93 19.74 5.00
CA GLU A 327 16.03 20.83 4.62
C GLU A 327 15.57 21.62 5.84
N CYS A 328 15.11 20.94 6.90
CA CYS A 328 14.57 21.57 8.10
C CYS A 328 15.63 22.08 9.08
N SER A 329 16.89 21.64 8.97
CA SER A 329 18.01 22.20 9.73
C SER A 329 18.47 23.57 9.21
N THR A 330 18.19 23.87 7.94
CA THR A 330 18.71 25.06 7.25
C THR A 330 17.65 26.11 6.96
N MET A 331 16.37 25.73 6.96
CA MET A 331 15.25 26.61 6.61
C MET A 331 14.17 26.61 7.69
N ASP A 332 13.85 27.81 8.18
CA ASP A 332 12.65 28.06 8.99
C ASP A 332 11.51 28.53 8.11
N ASP A 333 10.79 27.55 7.53
CA ASP A 333 9.58 27.81 6.77
C ASP A 333 8.36 27.30 7.56
N PRO A 334 7.54 28.19 8.14
CA PRO A 334 6.38 27.80 8.94
C PRO A 334 5.27 27.13 8.13
N THR A 335 5.36 27.12 6.78
CA THR A 335 4.39 26.43 5.92
C THR A 335 4.68 24.93 5.75
N LYS A 336 5.80 24.43 6.28
CA LYS A 336 6.24 23.04 6.25
C LYS A 336 6.02 22.37 7.61
N ASP A 337 4.84 21.79 7.82
CA ASP A 337 4.48 21.14 9.08
C ASP A 337 5.49 20.06 9.50
N TYR A 338 6.06 19.31 8.54
CA TYR A 338 7.12 18.35 8.78
C TYR A 338 8.38 18.96 9.43
N CYS A 339 8.72 20.22 9.16
CA CYS A 339 9.85 20.88 9.81
C CYS A 339 9.54 21.26 11.27
N ASN A 340 8.30 21.62 11.57
CA ASN A 340 7.87 21.83 12.96
C ASN A 340 7.90 20.52 13.76
N LEU A 341 7.46 19.41 13.14
CA LEU A 341 7.57 18.07 13.74
C LEU A 341 9.04 17.64 13.89
N TYR A 342 9.91 17.96 12.93
CA TYR A 342 11.34 17.72 13.05
C TYR A 342 11.93 18.44 14.25
N LYS A 343 11.63 19.73 14.45
CA LYS A 343 12.06 20.49 15.62
C LYS A 343 11.54 19.87 16.92
N LYS A 344 10.27 19.47 16.95
CA LYS A 344 9.68 18.79 18.10
C LYS A 344 10.40 17.46 18.41
N CYS A 345 10.69 16.64 17.40
CA CYS A 345 11.48 15.41 17.58
C CYS A 345 12.90 15.71 18.07
N LYS A 346 13.54 16.75 17.50
CA LYS A 346 14.88 17.24 17.89
C LYS A 346 14.90 17.66 19.36
N GLU A 347 13.87 18.38 19.83
CA GLU A 347 13.70 18.79 21.23
C GLU A 347 13.43 17.58 22.14
N GLN A 348 12.52 16.68 21.75
CA GLN A 348 12.19 15.47 22.52
C GLN A 348 13.41 14.57 22.73
N LEU A 349 14.28 14.49 21.73
CA LEU A 349 15.53 13.72 21.78
C LEU A 349 16.71 14.56 22.31
N ASN A 350 16.53 15.87 22.51
CA ASN A 350 17.57 16.86 22.78
C ASN A 350 18.85 16.64 21.94
N THR A 351 18.67 16.40 20.64
CA THR A 351 19.73 15.96 19.72
C THR A 351 19.47 16.39 18.30
N ASP A 352 20.52 16.86 17.61
CA ASP A 352 20.45 17.04 16.17
C ASP A 352 20.35 15.70 15.43
N LEU A 353 19.14 15.39 14.97
CA LEU A 353 18.82 14.22 14.15
C LEU A 353 19.69 14.09 12.89
N SER A 354 20.23 15.21 12.38
CA SER A 354 21.09 15.23 11.19
C SER A 354 22.53 14.74 11.43
N LEU A 355 23.00 14.75 12.69
CA LEU A 355 24.40 14.42 13.02
C LEU A 355 24.61 12.96 13.45
N LYS A 356 23.55 12.17 13.64
CA LYS A 356 23.61 10.83 14.27
C LYS A 356 22.70 9.78 13.65
N GLU A 357 22.49 9.91 12.35
CA GLU A 357 21.58 9.07 11.59
C GLU A 357 21.87 7.56 11.66
N VAL A 358 23.12 7.18 11.91
CA VAL A 358 23.57 5.79 12.04
C VAL A 358 23.33 5.21 13.45
N GLU A 359 22.95 6.03 14.44
CA GLU A 359 22.95 5.62 15.86
C GLU A 359 21.63 5.89 16.61
N LEU A 360 20.56 6.33 15.94
CA LEU A 360 19.28 6.61 16.61
C LEU A 360 18.69 5.35 17.27
N GLN A 361 18.62 4.23 16.54
CA GLN A 361 18.16 2.95 17.08
C GLN A 361 19.01 2.53 18.29
N LYS A 362 20.33 2.46 18.11
CA LYS A 362 21.26 2.05 19.16
C LYS A 362 21.15 2.95 20.40
N THR A 363 21.00 4.26 20.21
CA THR A 363 20.84 5.18 21.33
C THR A 363 19.54 4.92 22.10
N ILE A 364 18.42 4.72 21.40
CA ILE A 364 17.15 4.36 22.02
C ILE A 364 17.28 3.04 22.80
N GLU A 365 17.91 2.03 22.21
CA GLU A 365 18.12 0.73 22.85
C GLU A 365 19.04 0.80 24.08
N ASP A 366 20.13 1.58 24.02
CA ASP A 366 21.06 1.77 25.13
C ASP A 366 20.40 2.52 26.29
N ASN A 367 19.54 3.49 25.99
CA ASN A 367 18.74 4.19 27.01
C ASN A 367 17.82 3.23 27.77
N ILE A 368 17.12 2.33 27.07
CA ILE A 368 16.23 1.34 27.70
C ILE A 368 17.02 0.43 28.64
N LYS A 369 18.16 -0.08 28.17
CA LYS A 369 19.05 -0.93 28.98
C LYS A 369 19.57 -0.19 30.23
N SER A 370 19.86 1.11 30.10
CA SER A 370 20.34 1.95 31.23
C SER A 370 19.25 2.29 32.26
N ASN A 371 17.99 2.45 31.83
CA ASN A 371 16.87 2.72 32.73
C ASN A 371 16.58 1.54 33.66
N GLN A 372 16.92 0.32 33.23
CA GLN A 372 16.75 -0.88 34.04
C GLN A 372 17.83 -1.02 35.12
N SER A 373 19.09 -0.66 34.83
CA SER A 373 20.23 -0.87 35.74
C SER A 373 20.25 0.09 36.93
N SER A 374 19.55 1.22 36.84
CA SER A 374 19.62 2.28 37.83
C SER A 374 18.57 2.18 38.94
N GLY A 375 17.49 1.39 38.80
CA GLY A 375 16.48 1.20 39.86
C GLY A 375 15.85 2.49 40.40
N THR A 376 16.11 3.64 39.77
CA THR A 376 15.71 4.96 40.23
C THR A 376 14.49 5.44 39.48
N GLU A 377 13.45 5.81 40.24
CA GLU A 377 12.45 6.75 39.79
C GLU A 377 13.15 8.02 39.29
N PHE A 378 12.66 8.53 38.16
CA PHE A 378 13.11 9.72 37.43
C PHE A 378 14.32 9.54 36.50
N LEU A 379 14.04 9.45 35.19
CA LEU A 379 15.02 9.78 34.15
C LEU A 379 14.37 10.80 33.21
N SER A 380 14.61 12.07 33.51
CA SER A 380 14.12 13.23 32.78
C SER A 380 14.77 13.35 31.40
N ILE A 381 14.16 14.17 30.55
CA ILE A 381 14.70 14.63 29.25
C ILE A 381 16.18 15.10 29.35
N GLU A 382 16.66 15.48 30.55
CA GLU A 382 18.05 15.85 30.82
C GLU A 382 19.05 14.69 30.72
N TYR A 383 18.66 13.44 31.03
CA TYR A 383 19.58 12.32 30.89
C TYR A 383 19.78 11.95 29.41
N LEU A 384 18.68 11.93 28.63
CA LEU A 384 18.74 11.79 27.17
C LEU A 384 19.66 12.88 26.60
N SER A 385 19.47 14.15 27.00
CA SER A 385 20.37 15.25 26.67
C SER A 385 21.84 14.94 26.99
N SER A 386 22.13 14.40 28.16
CA SER A 386 23.51 14.13 28.61
C SER A 386 24.18 12.99 27.83
N VAL A 387 23.45 11.92 27.49
CA VAL A 387 23.92 10.81 26.66
C VAL A 387 24.16 11.30 25.24
N PHE A 388 23.25 12.11 24.70
CA PHE A 388 23.45 12.67 23.37
C PHE A 388 24.56 13.73 23.33
N LYS A 389 24.76 14.48 24.41
CA LYS A 389 25.88 15.42 24.56
C LYS A 389 27.21 14.67 24.70
N SER A 390 27.24 13.53 25.40
CA SER A 390 28.45 12.70 25.52
C SER A 390 28.82 12.03 24.19
N ILE A 391 27.84 11.55 23.41
CA ILE A 391 28.08 10.98 22.07
C ILE A 391 28.54 12.07 21.08
N GLY A 392 28.03 13.30 21.19
CA GLY A 392 28.53 14.46 20.40
C GLY A 392 29.97 14.86 20.77
N ASN A 393 30.40 14.60 22.01
CA ASN A 393 31.79 14.76 22.41
C ASN A 393 32.66 13.56 21.96
N ILE A 394 32.10 12.36 21.83
CA ILE A 394 32.83 11.18 21.32
C ILE A 394 33.15 11.35 19.81
N SER A 395 32.34 12.08 19.02
CA SER A 395 32.72 12.45 17.64
C SER A 395 33.87 13.46 17.56
N SER A 396 34.22 14.14 18.66
CA SER A 396 35.44 14.95 18.77
C SER A 396 36.66 14.17 19.27
N ILE A 397 36.48 12.90 19.63
CA ILE A 397 37.53 11.96 20.03
C ILE A 397 37.47 10.73 19.10
N ILE A 398 37.52 10.99 17.80
CA ILE A 398 38.03 10.01 16.83
C ILE A 398 39.47 10.46 16.54
N PRO A 399 40.50 9.68 16.89
CA PRO A 399 41.82 9.96 16.40
C PRO A 399 41.78 9.85 14.87
N THR A 400 42.32 10.87 14.21
CA THR A 400 42.60 11.02 12.79
C THR A 400 43.29 9.77 12.20
N SER A 401 42.53 8.72 11.89
CA SER A 401 43.08 7.47 11.32
C SER A 401 42.25 6.91 10.17
N ILE A 402 41.71 7.77 9.31
CA ILE A 402 41.30 7.38 7.94
C ILE A 402 41.97 8.26 6.86
N GLY A 403 42.56 9.40 7.23
CA GLY A 403 43.34 10.25 6.31
C GLY A 403 44.76 9.76 5.99
N ALA A 404 45.34 8.86 6.79
CA ALA A 404 46.72 8.40 6.60
C ALA A 404 46.86 7.28 5.56
N LEU A 405 45.83 6.46 5.32
CA LEU A 405 45.92 5.30 4.42
C LEU A 405 45.88 5.69 2.94
N LEU A 406 45.17 6.76 2.57
CA LEU A 406 45.12 7.24 1.18
C LEU A 406 46.35 8.08 0.81
N ILE A 407 46.97 8.77 1.77
CA ILE A 407 48.20 9.53 1.54
C ILE A 407 49.42 8.60 1.47
N LEU A 408 49.49 7.54 2.29
CA LEU A 408 50.55 6.51 2.20
C LEU A 408 50.47 5.70 0.89
N SER A 409 49.28 5.47 0.34
CA SER A 409 49.11 4.80 -0.96
C SER A 409 49.60 5.64 -2.15
N LEU A 410 49.53 6.97 -2.06
CA LEU A 410 49.99 7.87 -3.13
C LEU A 410 51.51 8.13 -3.03
N ILE A 411 52.05 8.26 -1.82
CA ILE A 411 53.50 8.44 -1.62
C ILE A 411 54.29 7.18 -2.04
N SER A 412 53.75 5.97 -1.85
CA SER A 412 54.40 4.74 -2.32
C SER A 412 54.48 4.66 -3.85
N PHE A 413 53.47 5.21 -4.56
CA PHE A 413 53.43 5.21 -6.02
C PHE A 413 54.44 6.20 -6.63
N PHE A 414 54.60 7.38 -6.03
CA PHE A 414 55.61 8.36 -6.46
C PHE A 414 57.04 7.91 -6.10
N SER A 415 57.24 7.30 -4.93
CA SER A 415 58.55 6.77 -4.53
C SER A 415 58.98 5.55 -5.37
N TYR A 416 58.05 4.78 -5.92
CA TYR A 416 58.37 3.67 -6.83
C TYR A 416 58.83 4.15 -8.23
N LYS A 417 58.29 5.27 -8.72
CA LYS A 417 58.55 5.76 -10.09
C LYS A 417 59.78 6.67 -10.20
N PHE A 418 60.20 7.31 -9.10
CA PHE A 418 61.22 8.38 -9.14
C PHE A 418 62.48 8.16 -8.27
N THR A 419 62.68 6.97 -7.68
CA THR A 419 63.89 6.64 -6.88
C THR A 419 64.72 5.52 -7.56
N PRO A 420 66.06 5.44 -7.36
CA PRO A 420 66.94 4.53 -8.12
C PRO A 420 66.64 3.03 -7.97
N LEU A 421 65.84 2.67 -6.96
CA LEU A 421 65.40 1.30 -6.68
C LEU A 421 64.44 0.74 -7.74
N GLY A 422 63.64 1.58 -8.41
CA GLY A 422 62.75 1.15 -9.50
C GLY A 422 63.50 0.64 -10.74
N ASN A 423 64.74 1.09 -10.93
CA ASN A 423 65.60 0.65 -12.04
C ASN A 423 66.27 -0.72 -11.76
N TRP A 424 66.39 -1.11 -10.50
CA TRP A 424 66.97 -2.40 -10.09
C TRP A 424 66.01 -3.58 -10.35
N LEU A 425 64.72 -3.43 -10.01
CA LEU A 425 63.70 -4.45 -10.27
C LEU A 425 63.41 -4.63 -11.77
N ARG A 426 63.54 -3.57 -12.59
CA ARG A 426 63.39 -3.64 -14.05
C ARG A 426 64.51 -4.48 -14.71
N LYS A 427 65.74 -4.45 -14.16
CA LYS A 427 66.87 -5.29 -14.61
C LYS A 427 66.70 -6.78 -14.24
N ILE A 428 66.04 -7.09 -13.12
CA ILE A 428 65.78 -8.49 -12.70
C ILE A 428 64.73 -9.16 -13.61
N LYS A 429 63.71 -8.41 -14.07
CA LYS A 429 62.68 -8.94 -14.96
C LYS A 429 63.19 -9.21 -16.39
N ILE A 430 64.13 -8.42 -16.89
CA ILE A 430 64.76 -8.63 -18.21
C ILE A 430 65.72 -9.84 -18.21
N LYS A 431 66.36 -10.17 -17.08
CA LYS A 431 67.19 -11.39 -16.97
C LYS A 431 66.41 -12.70 -16.93
N LYS A 432 65.12 -12.69 -16.58
CA LYS A 432 64.26 -13.89 -16.58
C LYS A 432 63.70 -14.27 -17.97
N ASN A 433 63.69 -13.35 -18.94
CA ASN A 433 63.19 -13.60 -20.30
C ASN A 433 64.28 -13.94 -21.33
N LYS A 434 65.52 -14.24 -20.90
CA LYS A 434 66.61 -14.78 -21.75
C LYS A 434 67.03 -16.22 -21.38
N LYS A 435 66.18 -16.95 -20.64
CA LYS A 435 66.28 -18.41 -20.50
C LYS A 435 64.93 -19.05 -20.79
N LYS A 436 64.58 -19.08 -22.06
CA LYS A 436 63.95 -20.22 -22.74
C LYS A 436 64.23 -20.09 -24.23
#